data_AF-A0A182TSB6-F1
#
_entry.id   AF-A0A182TSB6-F1
#
_cell.length_a   1.000
_cell.length_b   1.000
_cell.length_c   1.000
_cell.angle_alpha   90.00
_cell.angle_beta   90.00
_cell.angle_gamma   90.00
#
_symmetry.space_group_name_H-M   'P 1'
#
loop_
_entity.id
_entity.type
_entity.pdbx_description
1 polymer ?
#
loop_
_entity_poly.entity_id
_entity_poly.type
_entity_poly.pdbx_seq_one_letter_code
_entity_poly.pdbx_strand_id
1 'polypeptide(L)'
;EDKILVTSNDSRIRLYDLRDLNLSCKYKGYLNSSSQIKASFSHDGKYIISGSENQCIYIWKTQHEYAKLSSVRNWSMNNQASDEEGTVNYSKHGRLQVRRDRSDFWEGIKAHNATVTCAIFAPKPEAIIMLDADETASNSELSLNQSFVEQSKKACRGYVMVSADFSGCIKVFINKTKPKHSSLPYTAIAD
;
A
#
# COMPACT_ATOMS: atom_id res chain seq x y z
N GLU A 1 11.51 -11.24 9.26
CA GLU A 1 10.60 -10.15 9.65
C GLU A 1 9.74 -10.68 10.78
N ASP A 2 9.87 -10.10 11.97
CA ASP A 2 9.23 -10.61 13.18
C ASP A 2 7.94 -9.83 13.44
N LYS A 3 7.03 -9.79 12.46
CA LYS A 3 5.78 -9.03 12.55
C LYS A 3 4.59 -9.86 12.13
N ILE A 4 3.47 -9.68 12.82
CA ILE A 4 2.21 -10.37 12.50
C ILE A 4 1.07 -9.36 12.30
N LEU A 5 0.18 -9.65 11.36
CA LEU A 5 -1.07 -8.94 11.18
C LEU A 5 -2.21 -9.76 11.79
N VAL A 6 -3.02 -9.08 12.60
CA VAL A 6 -4.23 -9.64 13.17
C VAL A 6 -5.41 -8.79 12.72
N THR A 7 -6.32 -9.40 11.97
CA THR A 7 -7.60 -8.80 11.57
C THR A 7 -8.71 -9.27 12.48
N SER A 8 -9.59 -8.36 12.88
CA SER A 8 -10.72 -8.67 13.73
C SER A 8 -11.99 -8.01 13.23
N ASN A 9 -13.13 -8.58 13.63
CA ASN A 9 -14.47 -8.13 13.26
C ASN A 9 -14.89 -6.79 13.90
N ASP A 10 -13.99 -6.12 14.62
CA ASP A 10 -14.16 -4.74 15.08
C ASP A 10 -13.73 -3.71 14.01
N SER A 11 -13.55 -4.15 12.76
CA SER A 11 -13.08 -3.35 11.63
C SER A 11 -11.70 -2.71 11.89
N ARG A 12 -10.80 -3.47 12.52
CA ARG A 12 -9.41 -3.06 12.76
C ARG A 12 -8.43 -4.12 12.30
N ILE A 13 -7.26 -3.66 11.88
CA ILE A 13 -6.08 -4.48 11.64
C ILE A 13 -5.03 -4.06 12.65
N ARG A 14 -4.42 -5.03 13.33
CA ARG A 14 -3.39 -4.81 14.35
C ARG A 14 -2.08 -5.43 13.89
N LEU A 15 -1.03 -4.63 13.93
CA LEU A 15 0.34 -5.07 13.65
C LEU A 15 1.05 -5.28 14.98
N TYR A 16 1.48 -6.49 15.26
CA TYR A 16 2.33 -6.79 16.40
C TYR A 16 3.77 -7.01 15.95
N ASP A 17 4.71 -6.56 16.77
CA ASP A 17 6.12 -6.93 16.66
C ASP A 17 6.36 -8.11 17.60
N LEU A 18 6.86 -9.22 17.07
CA LEU A 18 7.06 -10.45 17.82
C LEU A 18 8.31 -10.40 18.71
N ARG A 19 9.21 -9.43 18.48
CA ARG A 19 10.46 -9.31 19.27
C ARG A 19 10.18 -8.82 20.67
N ASP A 20 9.20 -7.93 20.82
CA ASP A 20 8.80 -7.34 22.11
C ASP A 20 7.32 -7.60 22.45
N LEU A 21 6.59 -8.33 21.60
CA LEU A 21 5.17 -8.66 21.73
C LEU A 21 4.25 -7.44 21.80
N ASN A 22 4.71 -6.27 21.37
CA ASN A 22 3.96 -5.03 21.45
C ASN A 22 3.11 -4.77 20.21
N LEU A 23 1.98 -4.11 20.42
CA LEU A 23 1.17 -3.55 19.34
C LEU A 23 1.91 -2.37 18.70
N SER A 24 2.41 -2.56 17.49
CA SER A 24 3.10 -1.52 16.71
C SER A 24 2.13 -0.51 16.11
N CYS A 25 1.03 -0.97 15.51
CA CYS A 25 0.11 -0.09 14.80
C CYS A 25 -1.31 -0.67 14.72
N LYS A 26 -2.31 0.21 14.71
CA LYS A 26 -3.71 -0.07 14.43
C LYS A 26 -4.11 0.64 13.14
N TYR A 27 -4.63 -0.12 12.18
CA TYR A 27 -5.17 0.40 10.94
C TYR A 27 -6.70 0.38 10.99
N LYS A 28 -7.30 1.47 10.53
CA LYS A 28 -8.77 1.67 10.46
C LYS A 28 -9.18 2.18 9.08
N GLY A 29 -10.50 2.20 8.84
CA GLY A 29 -11.10 2.78 7.63
C GLY A 29 -11.86 1.78 6.75
N TYR A 30 -11.53 0.49 6.87
CA TYR A 30 -12.25 -0.59 6.19
C TYR A 30 -13.41 -1.13 7.04
N LEU A 31 -14.29 -1.93 6.44
CA LEU A 31 -15.41 -2.60 7.09
C LEU A 31 -15.21 -4.11 7.08
N ASN A 32 -15.19 -4.71 8.26
CA ASN A 32 -15.16 -6.15 8.46
C ASN A 32 -15.84 -6.42 9.80
N SER A 33 -17.15 -6.66 9.75
CA SER A 33 -18.00 -6.87 10.93
C SER A 33 -18.30 -8.34 11.18
N SER A 34 -18.28 -9.18 10.15
CA SER A 34 -18.67 -10.59 10.23
C SER A 34 -17.84 -11.53 9.35
N SER A 35 -17.25 -11.03 8.27
CA SER A 35 -16.73 -11.84 7.16
C SER A 35 -15.33 -12.45 7.35
N GLN A 36 -14.67 -12.22 8.49
CA GLN A 36 -13.31 -12.70 8.79
C GLN A 36 -12.28 -12.36 7.69
N ILE A 37 -12.41 -11.20 7.05
CA ILE A 37 -11.56 -10.81 5.93
C ILE A 37 -10.15 -10.54 6.45
N LYS A 38 -9.18 -11.29 5.90
CA LYS A 38 -7.76 -11.20 6.31
C LYS A 38 -7.05 -10.12 5.51
N ALA A 39 -6.15 -9.43 6.20
CA ALA A 39 -5.21 -8.49 5.59
C ALA A 39 -3.88 -9.20 5.28
N SER A 40 -3.16 -8.70 4.29
CA SER A 40 -1.84 -9.22 3.91
C SER A 40 -0.84 -8.11 3.63
N PHE A 41 0.44 -8.42 3.74
CA PHE A 41 1.52 -7.51 3.36
C PHE A 41 1.78 -7.55 1.85
N SER A 42 2.32 -6.45 1.32
CA SER A 42 3.07 -6.49 0.06
C SER A 42 4.37 -7.28 0.22
N HIS A 43 4.96 -7.70 -0.89
CA HIS A 43 6.17 -8.56 -0.90
C HIS A 43 7.41 -7.90 -0.32
N ASP A 44 7.41 -6.57 -0.33
CA ASP A 44 8.46 -5.73 0.26
C ASP A 44 8.07 -5.17 1.63
N GLY A 45 6.95 -5.62 2.20
CA GLY A 45 6.45 -5.20 3.50
C GLY A 45 6.04 -3.73 3.61
N LYS A 46 6.04 -2.95 2.51
CA LYS A 46 5.74 -1.51 2.52
C LYS A 46 4.26 -1.18 2.60
N TYR A 47 3.40 -2.10 2.20
CA TYR A 47 1.96 -1.90 2.18
C TYR A 47 1.22 -3.05 2.85
N ILE A 48 0.02 -2.75 3.33
CA ILE A 48 -0.98 -3.72 3.78
C ILE A 48 -2.19 -3.58 2.87
N ILE A 49 -2.80 -4.69 2.50
CA ILE A 49 -4.05 -4.73 1.72
C ILE A 49 -5.11 -5.55 2.47
N SER A 50 -6.37 -5.14 2.36
CA SER A 50 -7.52 -5.91 2.84
C SER A 50 -8.74 -5.69 1.95
N GLY A 51 -9.53 -6.74 1.75
CA GLY A 51 -10.91 -6.60 1.26
C GLY A 51 -11.82 -6.02 2.35
N SER A 52 -13.04 -5.68 1.98
CA SER A 52 -14.03 -5.06 2.87
C SER A 52 -15.46 -5.43 2.49
N GLU A 53 -16.33 -5.48 3.48
CA GLU A 53 -17.76 -5.75 3.33
C GLU A 53 -18.50 -4.68 2.53
N ASN A 54 -17.94 -3.47 2.44
CA ASN A 54 -18.46 -2.37 1.62
C ASN A 54 -18.04 -2.44 0.13
N GLN A 55 -17.58 -3.62 -0.32
CA GLN A 55 -17.25 -3.92 -1.72
C GLN A 55 -15.98 -3.20 -2.23
N CYS A 56 -15.17 -2.68 -1.31
CA CYS A 56 -13.90 -2.01 -1.60
C CYS A 56 -12.70 -2.87 -1.20
N ILE A 57 -11.54 -2.52 -1.76
CA ILE A 57 -10.21 -2.89 -1.25
C ILE A 57 -9.63 -1.67 -0.55
N TYR A 58 -8.91 -1.88 0.54
CA TYR A 58 -8.18 -0.85 1.26
C TYR A 58 -6.70 -1.17 1.30
N ILE A 59 -5.89 -0.13 1.13
CA ILE A 59 -4.44 -0.20 1.13
C ILE A 59 -3.90 0.81 2.13
N TRP A 60 -3.01 0.36 3.02
CA TRP A 60 -2.31 1.22 3.97
C TRP A 60 -0.81 1.15 3.71
N LYS A 61 -0.11 2.26 3.91
CA LYS A 61 1.36 2.25 3.99
C LYS A 61 1.78 1.71 5.37
N THR A 62 2.70 0.75 5.39
CA THR A 62 3.30 0.30 6.64
C THR A 62 4.25 1.36 7.17
N GLN A 63 4.39 1.45 8.50
CA GLN A 63 5.34 2.38 9.11
C GLN A 63 6.80 1.93 8.99
N HIS A 64 7.08 1.01 8.07
CA HIS A 64 8.40 0.38 7.89
C HIS A 64 9.53 1.41 7.65
N GLU A 65 9.20 2.61 7.15
CA GLU A 65 10.16 3.70 6.97
C GLU A 65 10.32 4.63 8.19
N TYR A 66 9.29 4.79 9.04
CA TYR A 66 9.36 5.71 10.18
C TYR A 66 10.31 5.22 11.27
N ALA A 67 10.42 3.90 11.46
CA ALA A 67 11.34 3.30 12.43
C ALA A 67 12.82 3.48 12.03
N LYS A 68 13.14 3.49 10.72
CA LYS A 68 14.51 3.76 10.25
C LYS A 68 14.90 5.23 10.43
N LEU A 69 13.95 6.15 10.31
CA LEU A 69 14.19 7.60 10.47
C LEU A 69 14.18 8.04 11.94
N SER A 70 13.50 7.32 12.84
CA SER A 70 13.48 7.63 14.28
C SER A 70 14.82 7.41 14.99
N SER A 71 15.73 6.61 14.44
CA SER A 71 17.10 6.50 14.95
C SER A 71 17.97 7.74 14.64
N VAL A 72 17.50 8.66 13.77
CA VAL A 72 18.36 9.76 13.27
C VAL A 72 17.75 11.16 13.40
N ARG A 73 16.43 11.38 13.51
CA ARG A 73 15.91 12.77 13.59
C ARG A 73 14.67 12.96 14.47
N ASN A 74 14.82 13.88 15.44
CA ASN A 74 13.71 14.62 16.04
C ASN A 74 13.10 15.55 14.96
N TRP A 75 11.91 15.23 14.46
CA TRP A 75 11.15 16.16 13.63
C TRP A 75 9.83 16.50 14.31
N SER A 76 9.56 17.80 14.41
CA SER A 76 8.34 18.39 14.96
C SER A 76 7.46 18.81 13.78
N MET A 77 6.21 18.34 13.71
CA MET A 77 5.24 18.88 12.76
C MET A 77 3.89 19.04 13.45
N ASN A 78 3.39 20.28 13.42
CA ASN A 78 2.05 20.67 13.80
C ASN A 78 1.04 20.03 12.84
N ASN A 79 -0.07 19.48 13.36
CA ASN A 79 -1.30 19.50 12.60
C ASN A 79 -2.54 19.45 13.51
N GLN A 80 -3.41 20.42 13.30
CA GLN A 80 -4.73 20.58 13.90
C GLN A 80 -5.64 19.45 13.40
N ALA A 81 -6.26 18.74 14.33
CA ALA A 81 -7.50 17.99 14.08
C ALA A 81 -8.36 18.14 15.35
N SER A 82 -9.38 18.98 15.24
CA SER A 82 -10.48 19.08 16.19
C SER A 82 -11.39 17.88 16.00
N ASP A 83 -11.65 17.14 17.06
CA ASP A 83 -12.93 16.45 17.27
C ASP A 83 -13.18 16.38 18.78
N GLU A 84 -14.40 16.77 19.15
CA GLU A 84 -14.91 16.86 20.51
C GLU A 84 -15.23 15.45 21.07
N GLU A 85 -15.27 15.38 22.40
CA GLU A 85 -15.54 14.23 23.28
C GLU A 85 -14.37 13.28 23.62
N GLY A 86 -13.87 13.41 24.86
CA GLY A 86 -13.22 12.31 25.57
C GLY A 86 -11.93 12.65 26.33
N THR A 87 -12.06 13.25 27.52
CA THR A 87 -11.12 13.29 28.66
C THR A 87 -9.63 13.60 28.35
N VAL A 88 -9.27 14.86 28.56
CA VAL A 88 -7.90 15.39 28.51
C VAL A 88 -7.13 14.98 29.78
N ASN A 89 -6.15 14.07 29.64
CA ASN A 89 -5.13 13.87 30.65
C ASN A 89 -4.04 14.93 30.47
N TYR A 90 -4.04 15.96 31.30
CA TYR A 90 -2.98 16.97 31.34
C TYR A 90 -1.71 16.35 31.93
N SER A 91 -0.71 16.03 31.09
CA SER A 91 0.68 15.84 31.55
C SER A 91 1.51 17.09 31.21
N LYS A 92 2.10 17.69 32.25
CA LYS A 92 2.65 19.05 32.34
C LYS A 92 3.94 19.34 31.53
N HIS A 93 4.24 18.59 30.47
CA HIS A 93 5.36 18.86 29.55
C HIS A 93 4.94 18.59 28.10
N GLY A 94 4.40 19.62 27.46
CA GLY A 94 3.75 19.55 26.16
C GLY A 94 4.71 19.23 25.01
N ARG A 95 4.61 17.99 24.51
CA ARG A 95 4.83 17.67 23.11
C ARG A 95 3.60 16.91 22.66
N LEU A 96 2.80 17.47 21.76
CA LEU A 96 1.69 16.75 21.13
C LEU A 96 2.29 15.56 20.38
N GLN A 97 2.22 14.38 21.01
CA GLN A 97 2.69 13.14 20.41
C GLN A 97 1.61 12.70 19.42
N VAL A 98 1.79 12.99 18.13
CA VAL A 98 1.05 12.28 17.08
C VAL A 98 1.21 10.80 17.38
N ARG A 99 0.09 10.16 17.75
CA ARG A 99 0.08 8.78 18.20
C ARG A 99 0.50 7.89 17.04
N ARG A 100 1.78 7.51 17.03
CA ARG A 100 2.39 6.68 15.99
C ARG A 100 1.78 5.28 15.92
N ASP A 101 0.95 4.87 16.88
CA ASP A 101 0.30 3.56 16.90
C ASP A 101 -0.99 3.49 16.08
N ARG A 102 -1.35 4.54 15.32
CA ARG A 102 -2.58 4.59 14.51
C ARG A 102 -2.30 5.04 13.08
N SER A 103 -2.95 4.37 12.13
CA SER A 103 -2.94 4.73 10.73
C SER A 103 -4.38 4.76 10.22
N ASP A 104 -4.90 5.98 10.11
CA ASP A 104 -6.22 6.27 9.54
C ASP A 104 -6.10 6.72 8.07
N PHE A 105 -4.87 6.76 7.54
CA PHE A 105 -4.58 7.06 6.13
C PHE A 105 -4.59 5.77 5.31
N TRP A 106 -5.53 5.70 4.38
CA TRP A 106 -5.70 4.59 3.48
C TRP A 106 -6.05 5.08 2.07
N GLU A 107 -5.71 4.25 1.08
CA GLU A 107 -6.24 4.37 -0.27
C GLU A 107 -7.31 3.29 -0.45
N GLY A 108 -8.50 3.69 -0.92
CA GLY A 108 -9.64 2.81 -1.09
C GLY A 108 -10.01 2.70 -2.56
N ILE A 109 -10.25 1.47 -3.02
CA ILE A 109 -10.64 1.18 -4.41
C ILE A 109 -11.99 0.47 -4.37
N LYS A 110 -13.01 1.05 -5.03
CA LYS A 110 -14.27 0.34 -5.27
C LYS A 110 -14.00 -0.78 -6.28
N ALA A 111 -13.82 -1.99 -5.78
CA ALA A 111 -13.35 -3.10 -6.59
C ALA A 111 -14.50 -3.94 -7.15
N HIS A 112 -15.56 -4.16 -6.35
CA HIS A 112 -16.60 -5.13 -6.66
C HIS A 112 -18.00 -4.60 -6.34
N ASN A 113 -19.02 -5.38 -6.69
CA ASN A 113 -20.43 -5.12 -6.35
C ASN A 113 -20.94 -6.00 -5.20
N ALA A 114 -20.08 -6.87 -4.64
CA ALA A 114 -20.33 -7.69 -3.47
C ALA A 114 -19.16 -7.57 -2.47
N THR A 115 -19.32 -8.12 -1.27
CA THR A 115 -18.27 -8.15 -0.23
C THR A 115 -16.96 -8.68 -0.78
N VAL A 116 -15.88 -7.93 -0.63
CA VAL A 116 -14.54 -8.37 -1.07
C VAL A 116 -13.98 -9.28 0.02
N THR A 117 -14.05 -10.58 -0.19
CA THR A 117 -13.65 -11.61 0.78
C THR A 117 -12.14 -11.82 0.80
N CYS A 118 -11.45 -11.47 -0.28
CA CYS A 118 -10.01 -11.63 -0.40
C CYS A 118 -9.40 -10.48 -1.22
N ALA A 119 -8.27 -9.95 -0.75
CA ALA A 119 -7.41 -9.05 -1.51
C ALA A 119 -5.94 -9.30 -1.14
N ILE A 120 -5.09 -9.49 -2.14
CA ILE A 120 -3.67 -9.84 -1.96
C ILE A 120 -2.79 -9.09 -2.94
N PHE A 121 -1.53 -8.86 -2.55
CA PHE A 121 -0.48 -8.46 -3.49
C PHE A 121 0.14 -9.71 -4.15
N ALA A 122 0.43 -9.67 -5.45
CA ALA A 122 0.97 -10.81 -6.19
C ALA A 122 2.50 -11.00 -5.97
N PRO A 123 3.00 -12.14 -5.45
CA PRO A 123 4.35 -12.36 -4.90
C PRO A 123 5.55 -11.81 -5.69
N LYS A 124 5.40 -11.76 -7.02
CA LYS A 124 6.40 -11.31 -7.99
C LYS A 124 5.70 -10.46 -9.04
N PRO A 125 5.37 -9.19 -8.75
CA PRO A 125 4.56 -8.35 -9.63
C PRO A 125 5.22 -8.16 -11.00
N GLU A 126 6.55 -8.17 -11.06
CA GLU A 126 7.33 -8.04 -12.30
C GLU A 126 7.03 -9.12 -13.34
N ALA A 127 6.72 -10.34 -12.91
CA ALA A 127 6.38 -11.43 -13.84
C ALA A 127 5.07 -11.17 -14.60
N ILE A 128 4.13 -10.46 -13.98
CA ILE A 128 2.83 -10.13 -14.58
C ILE A 128 2.94 -8.85 -15.40
N ILE A 129 3.67 -7.84 -14.89
CA ILE A 129 3.84 -6.55 -15.58
C ILE A 129 4.60 -6.69 -16.90
N MET A 130 5.56 -7.64 -16.99
CA MET A 130 6.30 -7.89 -18.23
C MET A 130 5.44 -8.54 -19.32
N LEU A 131 4.54 -9.47 -18.97
CA LEU A 131 3.61 -10.07 -19.94
C LEU A 131 2.70 -9.02 -20.60
N ASP A 132 2.21 -8.07 -19.80
CA ASP A 132 1.33 -6.98 -20.27
C ASP A 132 2.08 -5.98 -21.18
N ALA A 133 3.39 -5.80 -21.01
CA ALA A 133 4.21 -4.95 -21.87
C ALA A 133 4.43 -5.56 -23.27
N ASP A 134 4.55 -6.89 -23.35
CA ASP A 134 4.73 -7.61 -24.62
C ASP A 134 3.41 -7.70 -25.42
N GLU A 135 2.25 -7.82 -24.75
CA GLU A 135 0.92 -7.72 -25.41
C GLU A 135 0.65 -6.32 -25.99
N THR A 136 1.14 -5.26 -25.34
CA THR A 136 1.02 -3.90 -25.90
C THR A 136 1.97 -3.67 -27.08
N ALA A 137 3.15 -4.31 -27.09
CA ALA A 137 4.10 -4.24 -28.20
C ALA A 137 3.66 -5.05 -29.44
N SER A 138 3.00 -6.19 -29.24
CA SER A 138 2.51 -7.05 -30.34
C SER A 138 1.29 -6.49 -31.09
N ASN A 139 0.58 -5.51 -30.51
CA ASN A 139 -0.45 -4.73 -31.22
C ASN A 139 0.09 -3.50 -31.96
N SER A 140 1.42 -3.32 -32.00
CA SER A 140 2.08 -2.23 -32.71
C SER A 140 3.20 -2.75 -33.63
N GLU A 141 2.88 -3.62 -34.59
CA GLU A 141 3.79 -3.85 -35.71
C GLU A 141 3.31 -3.13 -36.97
N LEU A 142 4.04 -2.06 -37.32
CA LEU A 142 4.53 -1.80 -38.68
C LEU A 142 5.50 -0.59 -38.61
N SER A 143 6.74 -0.84 -38.21
CA SER A 143 7.90 -0.22 -38.87
C SER A 143 9.17 -0.99 -38.54
N LEU A 144 9.66 -1.71 -39.55
CA LEU A 144 11.01 -2.27 -39.60
C LEU A 144 12.03 -1.14 -39.44
N ASN A 145 12.97 -1.29 -38.52
CA ASN A 145 14.41 -1.11 -38.76
C ASN A 145 15.26 -1.41 -37.51
N GLN A 146 15.87 -2.60 -37.54
CA GLN A 146 17.25 -2.94 -37.18
C GLN A 146 18.04 -1.97 -36.27
N SER A 147 18.38 -2.42 -35.05
CA SER A 147 19.78 -2.50 -34.58
C SER A 147 19.90 -3.05 -33.16
N PHE A 148 20.95 -3.85 -32.99
CA PHE A 148 21.39 -4.57 -31.82
C PHE A 148 21.72 -3.63 -30.65
N VAL A 149 20.95 -3.70 -29.56
CA VAL A 149 21.41 -3.45 -28.19
C VAL A 149 20.58 -4.34 -27.28
N GLU A 150 21.22 -5.17 -26.46
CA GLU A 150 20.65 -5.73 -25.23
C GLU A 150 20.20 -4.58 -24.32
N GLN A 151 19.08 -3.94 -24.65
CA GLN A 151 18.50 -2.88 -23.86
C GLN A 151 17.84 -3.52 -22.66
N SER A 152 18.66 -3.71 -21.61
CA SER A 152 18.32 -3.62 -20.20
C SER A 152 16.84 -3.88 -19.94
N LYS A 153 16.50 -5.09 -19.49
CA LYS A 153 15.21 -5.46 -18.89
C LYS A 153 14.87 -4.43 -17.82
N LYS A 154 14.24 -3.33 -18.23
CA LYS A 154 14.03 -2.15 -17.39
C LYS A 154 12.93 -2.57 -16.43
N ALA A 155 13.33 -3.00 -15.24
CA ALA A 155 12.42 -3.51 -14.22
C ALA A 155 11.35 -2.46 -13.92
N CYS A 156 10.17 -2.60 -14.53
CA CYS A 156 8.99 -1.83 -14.21
C CYS A 156 8.66 -2.13 -12.75
N ARG A 157 9.00 -1.20 -11.85
CA ARG A 157 8.63 -1.31 -10.44
C ARG A 157 7.13 -1.05 -10.35
N GLY A 158 6.41 -1.92 -9.67
CA GLY A 158 4.97 -1.79 -9.56
C GLY A 158 4.39 -2.81 -8.59
N TYR A 159 3.11 -2.66 -8.29
CA TYR A 159 2.36 -3.63 -7.51
C TYR A 159 1.26 -4.21 -8.38
N VAL A 160 1.09 -5.52 -8.28
CA VAL A 160 -0.08 -6.21 -8.82
C VAL A 160 -0.89 -6.69 -7.63
N MET A 161 -2.19 -6.43 -7.68
CA MET A 161 -3.14 -6.81 -6.65
C MET A 161 -4.23 -7.66 -7.27
N VAL A 162 -4.64 -8.70 -6.56
CA VAL A 162 -5.76 -9.56 -6.96
C VAL A 162 -6.79 -9.50 -5.86
N SER A 163 -8.07 -9.37 -6.23
CA SER A 163 -9.17 -9.44 -5.28
C SER A 163 -10.28 -10.34 -5.78
N ALA A 164 -10.99 -10.94 -4.84
CA ALA A 164 -12.16 -11.77 -5.07
C ALA A 164 -13.31 -11.32 -4.19
N ASP A 165 -14.53 -11.41 -4.71
CA ASP A 165 -15.75 -11.10 -3.97
C ASP A 165 -16.59 -12.35 -3.62
N PHE A 166 -17.63 -12.13 -2.81
CA PHE A 166 -18.56 -13.17 -2.36
C PHE A 166 -19.34 -13.84 -3.49
N SER A 167 -19.44 -13.19 -4.66
CA SER A 167 -20.12 -13.74 -5.84
C SER A 167 -19.20 -14.63 -6.69
N GLY A 168 -17.92 -14.74 -6.33
CA GLY A 168 -16.91 -15.46 -7.11
C GLY A 168 -16.25 -14.62 -8.20
N CYS A 169 -16.50 -13.30 -8.27
CA CYS A 169 -15.84 -12.43 -9.22
C CYS A 169 -14.39 -12.17 -8.79
N ILE A 170 -13.44 -12.29 -9.71
CA ILE A 170 -12.01 -12.02 -9.49
C ILE A 170 -11.56 -10.87 -10.37
N LYS A 171 -10.82 -9.91 -9.81
CA LYS A 171 -10.24 -8.78 -10.53
C LYS A 171 -8.76 -8.62 -10.23
N VAL A 172 -8.02 -8.21 -11.25
CA VAL A 172 -6.58 -7.91 -11.17
C VAL A 172 -6.37 -6.40 -11.38
N PHE A 173 -5.56 -5.80 -10.53
CA PHE A 173 -5.22 -4.38 -10.55
C PHE A 173 -3.70 -4.25 -10.70
N ILE A 174 -3.25 -3.40 -11.62
CA ILE A 174 -1.83 -3.19 -11.90
C ILE A 174 -1.49 -1.72 -11.66
N ASN A 175 -0.58 -1.46 -10.71
CA ASN A 175 0.00 -0.14 -10.48
C ASN A 175 1.44 -0.11 -11.02
N LYS A 176 1.63 0.54 -12.18
CA LYS A 176 2.94 0.73 -12.80
C LYS A 176 3.57 2.02 -12.26
N THR A 177 4.69 1.93 -11.52
CA THR A 177 5.45 3.12 -11.12
C THR A 177 6.56 3.39 -12.13
N LYS A 178 6.65 4.64 -12.60
CA LYS A 178 7.74 5.04 -13.50
C LYS A 178 9.09 4.96 -12.75
N PRO A 179 10.16 4.45 -13.38
CA PRO A 179 11.48 4.41 -12.75
C PRO A 179 11.96 5.83 -12.44
N LYS A 180 12.46 6.04 -11.21
CA LYS A 180 12.89 7.35 -10.64
C LYS A 180 14.14 7.97 -11.30
N HIS A 181 14.50 7.57 -12.51
CA HIS A 181 15.61 8.15 -13.28
C HIS A 181 15.17 8.81 -14.59
N SER A 182 13.94 9.34 -14.68
CA SER A 182 13.66 10.42 -15.63
C SER A 182 14.02 11.77 -14.99
N SER A 183 15.26 11.90 -14.53
CA SER A 183 15.89 13.20 -14.27
C SER A 183 16.39 13.73 -15.61
N LEU A 184 15.47 14.25 -16.42
CA LEU A 184 15.81 15.37 -17.30
C LEU A 184 14.92 16.52 -16.86
N PRO A 185 15.49 17.60 -16.31
CA PRO A 185 14.72 18.82 -16.06
C PRO A 185 14.24 19.36 -17.41
N TYR A 186 12.97 19.76 -17.50
CA TYR A 186 12.45 20.53 -18.63
C TYR A 186 13.00 21.95 -18.53
N THR A 187 14.29 22.11 -18.83
CA THR A 187 14.95 23.39 -19.10
C THR A 187 16.25 23.11 -19.86
N ALA A 188 16.15 22.77 -21.16
CA ALA A 188 17.22 22.91 -22.15
C ALA A 188 16.76 22.34 -23.51
N ILE A 189 15.88 23.06 -24.22
CA ILE A 189 16.03 23.32 -25.67
C ILE A 189 15.46 24.74 -25.88
N ALA A 190 16.31 25.73 -25.64
CA ALA A 190 16.22 27.01 -26.32
C ALA A 190 17.37 27.00 -27.32
N ASP A 191 17.03 26.76 -28.58
CA ASP A 191 17.36 27.59 -29.76
C ASP A 191 16.61 27.01 -30.97
#